data_AF-A0A4U3CHW3-F1
#
_entry.id   AF-A0A4U3CHW3-F1
#
_cell.length_a   1.000
_cell.length_b   1.000
_cell.length_c   1.000
_cell.angle_alpha   90.00
_cell.angle_beta   90.00
_cell.angle_gamma   90.00
#
_symmetry.space_group_name_H-M   'P 1'
#
loop_
_entity.id
_entity.type
_entity.pdbx_description
1 polymer ?
#
loop_
_entity_poly.entity_id
_entity_poly.type
_entity_poly.pdbx_seq_one_letter_code
_entity_poly.pdbx_strand_id
1 'polypeptide(L)'
;MSTDDGGLLPPRAQLLTGDEPIRGTPARIRDFWAWVLSDLRGNTVRPMMAEFLVAQALDAVGRPRVEWEAYDVVTPDGIRVEVKSSAYVQAWAQARPSEIRFGGLNGRTWDAAGYASGSSYNADVYVFALETAPDHESYDPLDLDQWKFWVLPRRAVEGTGQKGLALSRVEAMAGEPVPYSGLRDAVRAAAAMAQSPVEGVDLRGRVVRVAAAQEALPAEGDWPAAARRPEPHFVAEWPATTYGGRPGNRLCVARSLRCSMSARGGEAASPTAPCSCPRMSCGSTTGCRSTWR
;
A
#
# COMPACT_ATOMS: atom_id res chain seq x y z
N MET A 1 -2.02 -3.56 46.85
CA MET A 1 -2.58 -4.64 46.01
C MET A 1 -2.44 -4.18 44.57
N SER A 2 -1.48 -4.76 43.87
CA SER A 2 -1.12 -4.41 42.48
C SER A 2 -2.19 -4.98 41.55
N THR A 3 -2.83 -4.13 40.76
CA THR A 3 -3.70 -4.55 39.66
C THR A 3 -2.79 -4.93 38.49
N ASP A 4 -2.41 -6.20 38.45
CA ASP A 4 -1.84 -6.83 37.26
C ASP A 4 -3.02 -7.21 36.37
N ASP A 5 -3.35 -6.36 35.39
CA ASP A 5 -4.56 -6.47 34.57
C ASP A 5 -4.49 -7.60 33.51
N GLY A 6 -3.53 -8.53 33.61
CA GLY A 6 -3.52 -9.80 32.89
C GLY A 6 -3.53 -9.73 31.36
N GLY A 7 -3.34 -8.55 30.77
CA GLY A 7 -3.33 -8.34 29.33
C GLY A 7 -2.07 -8.93 28.69
N LEU A 8 -2.26 -9.67 27.59
CA LEU A 8 -1.14 -10.12 26.75
C LEU A 8 -0.59 -8.93 25.96
N LEU A 9 0.38 -8.22 26.53
CA LEU A 9 1.12 -7.17 25.82
C LEU A 9 2.19 -7.80 24.93
N PRO A 10 2.22 -7.49 23.62
CA PRO A 10 3.27 -8.01 22.76
C PRO A 10 4.62 -7.39 23.14
N PRO A 11 5.71 -8.17 23.12
CA PRO A 11 7.04 -7.59 23.25
C PRO A 11 7.32 -6.65 22.08
N ARG A 12 8.21 -5.68 22.29
CA ARG A 12 8.65 -4.78 21.22
C ARG A 12 9.22 -5.59 20.05
N ALA A 13 8.74 -5.31 18.84
CA ALA A 13 9.27 -5.91 17.63
C ALA A 13 10.75 -5.57 17.45
N GLN A 14 11.55 -6.58 17.09
CA GLN A 14 12.98 -6.44 16.82
C GLN A 14 13.21 -6.40 15.32
N LEU A 15 14.17 -5.58 14.88
CA LEU A 15 14.61 -5.58 13.49
C LEU A 15 15.45 -6.84 13.24
N LEU A 16 15.04 -7.62 12.26
CA LEU A 16 15.76 -8.82 11.83
C LEU A 16 16.77 -8.45 10.73
N THR A 17 17.88 -9.18 10.69
CA THR A 17 18.98 -8.97 9.75
C THR A 17 18.77 -9.69 8.42
N GLY A 18 17.92 -10.71 8.39
CA GLY A 18 17.78 -11.61 7.25
C GLY A 18 18.53 -12.93 7.42
N ASP A 19 19.53 -12.96 8.31
CA ASP A 19 20.36 -14.13 8.56
C ASP A 19 19.75 -15.11 9.57
N GLU A 20 18.68 -14.72 10.26
CA GLU A 20 18.05 -15.55 11.29
C GLU A 20 17.56 -16.87 10.70
N PRO A 21 17.94 -18.02 11.30
CA PRO A 21 17.50 -19.33 10.83
C PRO A 21 16.04 -19.59 11.20
N ILE A 22 15.26 -20.12 10.25
CA ILE A 22 13.93 -20.65 10.53
C ILE A 22 14.10 -22.07 11.09
N ARG A 23 14.02 -22.19 12.42
CA ARG A 23 14.28 -23.45 13.14
C ARG A 23 13.43 -24.60 12.60
N GLY A 24 14.07 -25.74 12.34
CA GLY A 24 13.41 -26.92 11.75
C GLY A 24 13.38 -26.94 10.21
N THR A 25 13.96 -25.93 9.55
CA THR A 25 14.09 -25.87 8.09
C THR A 25 15.53 -25.48 7.70
N PRO A 26 15.97 -25.68 6.46
CA PRO A 26 17.25 -25.16 5.98
C PRO A 26 17.22 -23.65 5.65
N ALA A 27 16.07 -22.98 5.75
CA ALA A 27 15.87 -21.61 5.29
C ALA A 27 16.20 -20.56 6.37
N ARG A 28 16.44 -19.34 5.90
CA ARG A 28 16.58 -18.11 6.69
C ARG A 28 15.40 -17.18 6.45
N ILE A 29 15.21 -16.18 7.30
CA ILE A 29 14.06 -15.27 7.17
C ILE A 29 14.08 -14.48 5.85
N ARG A 30 15.26 -14.18 5.29
CA ARG A 30 15.35 -13.55 3.95
C ARG A 30 14.79 -14.41 2.83
N ASP A 31 14.81 -15.73 2.95
CA ASP A 31 14.22 -16.63 1.95
C ASP A 31 12.69 -16.49 1.94
N PHE A 32 12.10 -16.31 3.13
CA PHE A 32 10.68 -15.97 3.27
C PHE A 32 10.36 -14.59 2.68
N TRP A 33 11.18 -13.57 2.96
CA TRP A 33 11.00 -12.24 2.38
C TRP A 33 11.08 -12.27 0.84
N ALA A 34 12.06 -12.97 0.27
CA ALA A 34 12.15 -13.15 -1.17
C ALA A 34 10.90 -13.85 -1.71
N TRP A 35 10.43 -14.92 -1.07
CA TRP A 35 9.23 -15.63 -1.52
C TRP A 35 7.97 -14.76 -1.54
N VAL A 36 7.76 -13.91 -0.53
CA VAL A 36 6.52 -13.11 -0.40
C VAL A 36 6.60 -11.71 -1.04
N LEU A 37 7.79 -11.12 -1.18
CA LEU A 37 7.97 -9.72 -1.63
C LEU A 37 8.65 -9.59 -3.01
N SER A 38 8.97 -10.68 -3.72
CA SER A 38 9.69 -10.58 -5.01
C SER A 38 8.93 -9.83 -6.10
N ASP A 39 7.59 -9.88 -6.13
CA ASP A 39 6.82 -9.05 -7.08
C ASP A 39 6.60 -7.65 -6.51
N LEU A 40 7.62 -6.80 -6.69
CA LEU A 40 7.62 -5.42 -6.24
C LEU A 40 6.58 -4.52 -6.96
N ARG A 41 5.89 -5.01 -8.01
CA ARG A 41 4.76 -4.31 -8.64
C ARG A 41 3.46 -4.45 -7.84
N GLY A 42 3.40 -5.43 -6.93
CA GLY A 42 2.22 -5.74 -6.13
C GLY A 42 1.69 -4.48 -5.44
N ASN A 43 0.37 -4.29 -5.44
CA ASN A 43 -0.26 -3.10 -4.86
C ASN A 43 -0.02 -2.94 -3.35
N THR A 44 0.35 -4.02 -2.66
CA THR A 44 0.76 -4.01 -1.25
C THR A 44 2.27 -3.88 -1.07
N VAL A 45 3.07 -4.42 -1.99
CA VAL A 45 4.54 -4.46 -1.90
C VAL A 45 5.18 -3.17 -2.44
N ARG A 46 4.66 -2.61 -3.54
CA ARG A 46 5.16 -1.36 -4.12
C ARG A 46 5.14 -0.19 -3.12
N PRO A 47 4.06 0.03 -2.34
CA PRO A 47 4.10 1.04 -1.29
C PRO A 47 5.18 0.78 -0.24
N MET A 48 5.42 -0.49 0.16
CA MET A 48 6.49 -0.83 1.09
C MET A 48 7.88 -0.52 0.51
N MET A 49 8.08 -0.74 -0.79
CA MET A 49 9.31 -0.36 -1.48
C MET A 49 9.50 1.16 -1.46
N ALA A 50 8.47 1.93 -1.82
CA ALA A 50 8.53 3.40 -1.78
C ALA A 50 8.81 3.94 -0.36
N GLU A 51 8.14 3.38 0.65
CA GLU A 51 8.35 3.69 2.06
C GLU A 51 9.79 3.38 2.49
N PHE A 52 10.32 2.21 2.13
CA PHE A 52 11.70 1.83 2.41
C PHE A 52 12.71 2.78 1.76
N LEU A 53 12.50 3.17 0.50
CA LEU A 53 13.35 4.16 -0.18
C LEU A 53 13.37 5.49 0.56
N VAL A 54 12.20 6.01 0.94
CA VAL A 54 12.09 7.26 1.72
C VAL A 54 12.75 7.11 3.10
N ALA A 55 12.51 6.00 3.81
CA ALA A 55 13.13 5.75 5.10
C ALA A 55 14.66 5.67 5.00
N GLN A 56 15.20 5.02 3.95
CA GLN A 56 16.63 4.99 3.66
C GLN A 56 17.19 6.40 3.42
N ALA A 57 16.50 7.22 2.60
CA ALA A 57 16.95 8.58 2.31
C ALA A 57 17.00 9.47 3.57
N LEU A 58 16.24 9.11 4.61
CA LEU A 58 16.07 9.86 5.85
C LEU A 58 16.81 9.26 7.07
N ASP A 59 17.63 8.21 6.89
CA ASP A 59 18.27 7.42 7.97
C ASP A 59 17.26 6.87 9.01
N ALA A 60 16.08 6.45 8.56
CA ALA A 60 14.97 6.04 9.41
C ALA A 60 14.69 4.52 9.43
N VAL A 61 15.63 3.69 8.94
CA VAL A 61 15.46 2.22 8.86
C VAL A 61 15.88 1.45 10.11
N GLY A 62 16.27 2.15 11.19
CA GLY A 62 16.78 1.52 12.41
C GLY A 62 15.75 0.76 13.24
N ARG A 63 14.48 0.71 12.81
CA ARG A 63 13.37 0.02 13.48
C ARG A 63 12.50 -0.74 12.46
N PRO A 64 11.80 -1.81 12.88
CA PRO A 64 10.82 -2.46 12.01
C PRO A 64 9.71 -1.49 11.59
N ARG A 65 9.22 -1.68 10.37
CA ARG A 65 7.97 -1.08 9.91
C ARG A 65 6.82 -1.52 10.80
N VAL A 66 5.93 -0.59 11.14
CA VAL A 66 4.70 -0.88 11.88
C VAL A 66 3.52 -0.65 10.94
N GLU A 67 2.89 -1.75 10.55
CA GLU A 67 1.66 -1.71 9.76
C GLU A 67 0.55 -1.11 10.63
N TRP A 68 -0.20 -0.13 10.12
CA TRP A 68 -1.28 0.62 10.81
C TRP A 68 -0.91 1.84 11.66
N GLU A 69 0.33 2.30 11.59
CA GLU A 69 0.68 3.60 12.18
C GLU A 69 -0.06 4.77 11.49
N ALA A 70 -0.14 5.88 12.21
CA ALA A 70 -0.74 7.11 11.70
C ALA A 70 0.07 7.77 10.57
N TYR A 71 1.33 7.36 10.41
CA TYR A 71 2.30 7.82 9.42
C TYR A 71 3.33 6.71 9.15
N ASP A 72 3.98 6.75 8.00
CA ASP A 72 4.83 5.65 7.56
C ASP A 72 6.27 5.73 8.12
N VAL A 73 6.87 6.94 8.12
CA VAL A 73 8.28 7.13 8.49
C VAL A 73 8.43 8.20 9.57
N VAL A 74 9.36 8.00 10.51
CA VAL A 74 9.78 9.02 11.48
C VAL A 74 11.28 9.19 11.40
N THR A 75 11.73 10.41 11.13
CA THR A 75 13.16 10.72 11.05
C THR A 75 13.81 10.69 12.45
N PRO A 76 15.15 10.58 12.55
CA PRO A 76 15.84 10.64 13.84
C PRO A 76 15.57 11.93 14.65
N ASP A 77 15.26 13.03 13.98
CA ASP A 77 14.86 14.32 14.55
C ASP A 77 13.34 14.49 14.73
N GLY A 78 12.55 13.43 14.55
CA GLY A 78 11.14 13.37 14.92
C GLY A 78 10.14 13.87 13.89
N ILE A 79 10.55 14.12 12.65
CA ILE A 79 9.63 14.52 11.56
C ILE A 79 8.81 13.30 11.16
N ARG A 80 7.47 13.41 11.22
CA ARG A 80 6.53 12.37 10.77
C ARG A 80 6.25 12.54 9.29
N VAL A 81 6.44 11.48 8.52
CA VAL A 81 6.32 11.49 7.06
C VAL A 81 5.31 10.43 6.62
N GLU A 82 4.32 10.85 5.84
CA GLU A 82 3.42 9.97 5.10
C GLU A 82 3.98 9.73 3.70
N VAL A 83 4.06 8.48 3.25
CA VAL A 83 4.52 8.09 1.92
C VAL A 83 3.35 7.56 1.11
N LYS A 84 3.03 8.24 0.01
CA LYS A 84 2.01 7.78 -0.95
C LYS A 84 2.66 7.30 -2.23
N SER A 85 2.44 6.04 -2.57
CA SER A 85 2.98 5.42 -3.78
C SER A 85 1.94 5.27 -4.88
N SER A 86 2.36 5.45 -6.13
CA SER A 86 1.60 5.09 -7.33
C SER A 86 2.54 4.61 -8.44
N ALA A 87 1.98 4.06 -9.52
CA ALA A 87 2.75 3.58 -10.67
C ALA A 87 1.91 3.60 -11.95
N TYR A 88 2.55 3.80 -13.10
CA TYR A 88 1.88 3.66 -14.39
C TYR A 88 1.55 2.20 -14.69
N VAL A 89 2.45 1.29 -14.34
CA VAL A 89 2.33 -0.16 -14.53
C VAL A 89 2.00 -0.85 -13.21
N GLN A 90 1.15 -1.87 -13.27
CA GLN A 90 0.67 -2.66 -12.14
C GLN A 90 1.12 -4.12 -12.29
N ALA A 91 0.92 -4.94 -11.25
CA ALA A 91 1.28 -6.36 -11.32
C ALA A 91 0.38 -7.18 -12.27
N TRP A 92 -0.78 -6.66 -12.67
CA TRP A 92 -1.72 -7.33 -13.57
C TRP A 92 -1.67 -6.77 -14.99
N ALA A 93 -2.13 -7.57 -15.97
CA ALA A 93 -2.20 -7.15 -17.36
C ALA A 93 -3.08 -5.90 -17.56
N GLN A 94 -2.55 -4.91 -18.26
CA GLN A 94 -3.24 -3.66 -18.55
C GLN A 94 -3.27 -3.38 -20.05
N ALA A 95 -4.39 -2.81 -20.53
CA ALA A 95 -4.48 -2.32 -21.90
C ALA A 95 -3.77 -0.97 -22.10
N ARG A 96 -3.59 -0.20 -21.01
CA ARG A 96 -2.93 1.11 -20.99
C ARG A 96 -2.41 1.43 -19.58
N PRO A 97 -1.43 2.33 -19.45
CA PRO A 97 -0.99 2.85 -18.16
C PRO A 97 -2.13 3.37 -17.28
N SER A 98 -1.95 3.21 -15.98
CA SER A 98 -2.85 3.72 -14.94
C SER A 98 -2.85 5.26 -14.92
N GLU A 99 -4.02 5.84 -14.64
CA GLU A 99 -4.08 7.25 -14.23
C GLU A 99 -3.51 7.38 -12.82
N ILE A 100 -2.54 8.28 -12.63
CA ILE A 100 -1.85 8.42 -11.36
C ILE A 100 -2.68 9.22 -10.36
N ARG A 101 -3.03 8.56 -9.27
CA ARG A 101 -3.70 9.14 -8.11
C ARG A 101 -3.09 8.62 -6.83
N PHE A 102 -3.00 9.50 -5.85
CA PHE A 102 -2.51 9.22 -4.51
C PHE A 102 -3.68 9.35 -3.53
N GLY A 103 -4.12 8.24 -2.96
CA GLY A 103 -5.27 8.19 -2.05
C GLY A 103 -4.89 8.12 -0.58
N GLY A 104 -5.89 8.19 0.29
CA GLY A 104 -5.72 7.97 1.74
C GLY A 104 -4.96 9.08 2.45
N LEU A 105 -5.08 10.33 2.01
CA LEU A 105 -4.33 11.47 2.58
C LEU A 105 -4.80 11.87 3.97
N ASN A 106 -6.08 11.65 4.27
CA ASN A 106 -6.66 11.88 5.59
C ASN A 106 -7.24 10.57 6.15
N GLY A 107 -6.47 9.94 7.05
CA GLY A 107 -6.84 8.71 7.73
C GLY A 107 -7.40 8.97 9.11
N ARG A 108 -8.22 8.04 9.61
CA ARG A 108 -8.48 7.95 11.05
C ARG A 108 -7.30 7.25 11.69
N THR A 109 -6.83 7.76 12.82
CA THR A 109 -5.86 7.04 13.65
C THR A 109 -6.59 5.96 14.45
N TRP A 110 -5.85 4.92 14.85
CA TRP A 110 -6.32 3.87 15.75
C TRP A 110 -5.50 3.93 17.03
N ASP A 111 -6.17 3.88 18.18
CA ASP A 111 -5.54 3.72 19.49
C ASP A 111 -6.17 2.55 20.26
N ALA A 112 -5.76 2.35 21.51
CA ALA A 112 -6.31 1.28 22.37
C ALA A 112 -7.82 1.41 22.64
N ALA A 113 -8.40 2.60 22.42
CA ALA A 113 -9.84 2.87 22.52
C ALA A 113 -10.57 2.75 21.16
N GLY A 114 -9.84 2.50 20.07
CA GLY A 114 -10.37 2.25 18.73
C GLY A 114 -10.04 3.35 17.72
N TYR A 115 -10.85 3.48 16.67
CA TYR A 115 -10.66 4.55 15.68
C TYR A 115 -11.00 5.91 16.28
N ALA A 116 -10.15 6.91 16.02
CA ALA A 116 -10.46 8.30 16.30
C ALA A 116 -11.77 8.73 15.61
N SER A 117 -12.51 9.64 16.25
CA SER A 117 -13.83 10.09 15.80
C SER A 117 -13.81 10.88 14.47
N GLY A 118 -12.64 11.39 14.05
CA GLY A 118 -12.46 12.13 12.80
C GLY A 118 -11.21 11.70 12.02
N SER A 119 -11.23 11.88 10.70
CA SER A 119 -10.03 11.72 9.85
C SER A 119 -9.19 13.00 9.89
N SER A 120 -7.87 12.86 9.98
CA SER A 120 -6.94 13.98 9.98
C SER A 120 -5.75 13.72 9.05
N TYR A 121 -4.99 14.77 8.77
CA TYR A 121 -3.73 14.69 8.04
C TYR A 121 -2.60 14.41 9.04
N ASN A 122 -2.29 13.14 9.27
CA ASN A 122 -1.59 12.71 10.49
C ASN A 122 -0.05 12.91 10.47
N ALA A 123 0.53 13.27 9.33
CA ALA A 123 1.97 13.50 9.18
C ALA A 123 2.32 15.00 9.09
N ASP A 124 3.58 15.35 9.35
CA ASP A 124 4.11 16.71 9.18
C ASP A 124 4.42 17.00 7.71
N VAL A 125 4.85 15.98 6.98
CA VAL A 125 5.26 16.02 5.57
C VAL A 125 4.63 14.85 4.82
N TYR A 126 4.26 15.08 3.56
CA TYR A 126 3.78 14.06 2.63
C TYR A 126 4.78 13.91 1.48
N VAL A 127 5.24 12.69 1.25
CA VAL A 127 6.08 12.31 0.12
C VAL A 127 5.24 11.49 -0.86
N PHE A 128 5.10 11.98 -2.09
CA PHE A 128 4.42 11.31 -3.18
C PHE A 128 5.46 10.65 -4.06
N ALA A 129 5.49 9.32 -4.08
CA ALA A 129 6.44 8.51 -4.84
C ALA A 129 5.75 7.88 -6.04
N LEU A 130 6.26 8.15 -7.25
CA LEU A 130 5.78 7.57 -8.49
C LEU A 130 6.86 6.67 -9.07
N GLU A 131 6.52 5.41 -9.30
CA GLU A 131 7.28 4.52 -10.18
C GLU A 131 6.83 4.83 -11.63
N THR A 132 7.80 5.12 -12.50
CA THR A 132 7.58 5.79 -13.80
C THR A 132 7.73 4.90 -15.03
N ALA A 133 8.06 3.62 -14.86
CA ALA A 133 8.19 2.70 -15.97
C ALA A 133 6.96 2.75 -16.89
N PRO A 134 7.15 2.90 -18.22
CA PRO A 134 6.05 3.03 -19.16
C PRO A 134 5.36 1.68 -19.48
N ASP A 135 6.06 0.56 -19.27
CA ASP A 135 5.60 -0.78 -19.61
C ASP A 135 6.16 -1.87 -18.67
N HIS A 136 5.64 -3.09 -18.79
CA HIS A 136 6.03 -4.21 -17.92
C HIS A 136 7.46 -4.73 -18.19
N GLU A 137 8.03 -4.46 -19.36
CA GLU A 137 9.35 -4.97 -19.75
C GLU A 137 10.46 -4.13 -19.14
N SER A 138 10.25 -2.81 -19.09
CA SER A 138 11.19 -1.83 -18.51
C SER A 138 11.02 -1.61 -17.01
N TYR A 139 9.96 -2.13 -16.38
CA TYR A 139 9.69 -1.96 -14.95
C TYR A 139 10.79 -2.57 -14.08
N ASP A 140 11.61 -1.71 -13.49
CA ASP A 140 12.64 -2.08 -12.52
C ASP A 140 12.57 -1.13 -11.31
N PRO A 141 11.88 -1.50 -10.23
CA PRO A 141 11.71 -0.64 -9.07
C PRO A 141 12.98 -0.56 -8.21
N LEU A 142 14.04 -1.31 -8.55
CA LEU A 142 15.36 -1.19 -7.94
C LEU A 142 16.19 -0.09 -8.60
N ASP A 143 15.82 0.33 -9.81
CA ASP A 143 16.40 1.48 -10.50
C ASP A 143 15.78 2.78 -9.98
N LEU A 144 16.58 3.56 -9.25
CA LEU A 144 16.13 4.81 -8.65
C LEU A 144 15.78 5.89 -9.68
N ASP A 145 16.28 5.80 -10.91
CA ASP A 145 15.92 6.75 -11.98
C ASP A 145 14.46 6.55 -12.44
N GLN A 146 13.86 5.39 -12.14
CA GLN A 146 12.45 5.14 -12.37
C GLN A 146 11.54 5.70 -11.26
N TRP A 147 12.10 6.21 -10.16
CA TRP A 147 11.33 6.82 -9.07
C TRP A 147 11.37 8.34 -9.12
N LYS A 148 10.18 8.96 -9.10
CA LYS A 148 10.02 10.41 -8.92
C LYS A 148 9.33 10.70 -7.61
N PHE A 149 9.84 11.71 -6.89
CA PHE A 149 9.30 12.11 -5.60
C PHE A 149 8.83 13.55 -5.61
N TRP A 150 7.71 13.83 -4.96
CA TRP A 150 7.29 15.20 -4.64
C TRP A 150 7.05 15.30 -3.15
N VAL A 151 7.47 16.43 -2.56
CA VAL A 151 7.40 16.65 -1.12
C VAL A 151 6.52 17.86 -0.84
N LEU A 152 5.50 17.68 -0.01
CA LEU A 152 4.59 18.74 0.40
C LEU A 152 4.49 18.81 1.93
N PRO A 153 4.46 20.03 2.53
CA PRO A 153 4.16 20.18 3.94
C PRO A 153 2.69 19.84 4.21
N ARG A 154 2.37 19.34 5.41
CA ARG A 154 0.99 19.04 5.85
C ARG A 154 0.00 20.12 5.47
N ARG A 155 0.31 21.39 5.78
CA ARG A 155 -0.55 22.55 5.53
C ARG A 155 -1.00 22.68 4.06
N ALA A 156 -0.13 22.33 3.11
CA ALA A 156 -0.45 22.41 1.69
C ALA A 156 -1.43 21.30 1.30
N VAL A 157 -1.23 20.09 1.81
CA VAL A 157 -2.10 18.93 1.56
C VAL A 157 -3.45 19.12 2.26
N GLU A 158 -3.43 19.52 3.53
CA GLU A 158 -4.62 19.80 4.34
C GLU A 158 -5.45 20.96 3.77
N GLY A 159 -4.81 22.01 3.27
CA GLY A 159 -5.47 23.12 2.59
C GLY A 159 -6.25 22.72 1.33
N THR A 160 -6.05 21.51 0.80
CA THR A 160 -6.90 20.99 -0.29
C THR A 160 -8.24 20.46 0.20
N GLY A 161 -8.31 19.97 1.45
CA GLY A 161 -9.46 19.26 2.00
C GLY A 161 -9.77 17.91 1.32
N GLN A 162 -8.88 17.41 0.46
CA GLN A 162 -9.13 16.21 -0.36
C GLN A 162 -8.57 14.94 0.30
N LYS A 163 -9.25 13.82 0.08
CA LYS A 163 -8.80 12.48 0.52
C LYS A 163 -7.75 11.84 -0.40
N GLY A 164 -7.53 12.45 -1.56
CA GLY A 164 -6.55 12.03 -2.55
C GLY A 164 -6.27 13.11 -3.57
N LEU A 165 -5.13 13.03 -4.24
CA LEU A 165 -4.67 13.99 -5.25
C LEU A 165 -4.28 13.26 -6.53
N ALA A 166 -4.61 13.84 -7.69
CA ALA A 166 -4.06 13.42 -8.97
C ALA A 166 -2.62 13.94 -9.13
N LEU A 167 -1.80 13.27 -9.94
CA LEU A 167 -0.40 13.66 -10.17
C LEU A 167 -0.26 15.12 -10.60
N SER A 168 -1.07 15.57 -11.56
CA SER A 168 -1.04 16.96 -12.04
C SER A 168 -1.28 18.00 -10.93
N ARG A 169 -2.06 17.65 -9.91
CA ARG A 169 -2.28 18.52 -8.76
C ARG A 169 -1.07 18.54 -7.82
N VAL A 170 -0.41 17.38 -7.63
CA VAL A 170 0.84 17.29 -6.86
C VAL A 170 1.93 18.11 -7.53
N GLU A 171 2.13 17.93 -8.84
CA GLU A 171 3.10 18.70 -9.64
C GLU A 171 2.82 20.21 -9.57
N ALA A 172 1.56 20.63 -9.71
CA ALA A 172 1.19 22.04 -9.59
C ALA A 172 1.46 22.65 -8.20
N MET A 173 1.51 21.84 -7.15
CA MET A 173 1.74 22.30 -5.78
C MET A 173 3.21 22.22 -5.36
N ALA A 174 3.93 21.18 -5.80
CA ALA A 174 5.30 20.90 -5.40
C ALA A 174 6.35 21.38 -6.42
N GLY A 175 5.94 21.60 -7.67
CA GLY A 175 6.84 21.89 -8.78
C GLY A 175 7.50 20.61 -9.34
N GLU A 176 8.76 20.73 -9.73
CA GLU A 176 9.55 19.62 -10.27
C GLU A 176 9.77 18.52 -9.23
N PRO A 177 9.88 17.25 -9.66
CA PRO A 177 10.18 16.15 -8.77
C PRO A 177 11.58 16.30 -8.16
N VAL A 178 11.71 15.88 -6.91
CA VAL A 178 12.96 15.80 -6.16
C VAL A 178 13.65 14.46 -6.49
N PRO A 179 14.94 14.46 -6.86
CA PRO A 179 15.69 13.21 -7.01
C PRO A 179 15.89 12.53 -5.65
N TYR A 180 16.12 11.22 -5.64
CA TYR A 180 16.34 10.46 -4.41
C TYR A 180 17.39 11.10 -3.47
N SER A 181 18.50 11.57 -4.03
CA SER A 181 19.59 12.21 -3.29
C SER A 181 19.19 13.52 -2.59
N GLY A 182 18.15 14.21 -3.07
CA GLY A 182 17.65 15.47 -2.50
C GLY A 182 16.49 15.30 -1.51
N LEU A 183 15.97 14.07 -1.34
CA LEU A 183 14.78 13.81 -0.52
C LEU A 183 14.91 14.32 0.91
N ARG A 184 16.06 14.11 1.54
CA ARG A 184 16.29 14.53 2.92
C ARG A 184 16.13 16.02 3.13
N ASP A 185 16.77 16.81 2.26
CA ASP A 185 16.73 18.26 2.36
C ASP A 185 15.33 18.79 2.03
N ALA A 186 14.66 18.21 1.04
CA ALA A 186 13.28 18.56 0.70
C ALA A 186 12.30 18.27 1.85
N VAL A 187 12.42 17.11 2.52
CA VAL A 187 11.60 16.76 3.69
C VAL A 187 11.85 17.74 4.84
N ARG A 188 13.11 18.06 5.15
CA ARG A 188 13.45 19.03 6.19
C ARG A 188 12.92 20.43 5.88
N ALA A 189 13.04 20.88 4.64
CA ALA A 189 12.51 22.16 4.20
C ALA A 189 10.97 22.21 4.33
N ALA A 190 10.28 21.17 3.90
CA ALA A 190 8.83 21.06 4.04
C ALA A 190 8.38 21.01 5.51
N ALA A 191 9.09 20.28 6.36
CA ALA A 191 8.80 20.23 7.80
C ALA A 191 8.96 21.61 8.46
N ALA A 192 10.04 22.34 8.14
CA ALA A 192 10.25 23.69 8.63
C ALA A 192 9.13 24.66 8.19
N MET A 193 8.67 24.51 6.94
CA MET A 193 7.51 25.26 6.44
C MET A 193 6.23 24.93 7.21
N ALA A 194 6.00 23.67 7.60
CA ALA A 194 4.81 23.31 8.39
C ALA A 194 4.79 23.97 9.78
N GLN A 195 5.96 24.29 10.32
CA GLN A 195 6.14 24.88 11.66
C GLN A 195 6.18 26.42 11.66
N SER A 196 6.36 27.06 10.50
CA SER A 196 6.39 28.53 10.41
C SER A 196 5.04 29.17 10.84
N PRO A 197 5.06 30.22 11.68
CA PRO A 197 3.86 30.95 12.06
C PRO A 197 3.08 31.43 10.85
N VAL A 198 1.76 31.37 10.94
CA VAL A 198 0.90 31.99 9.93
C VAL A 198 1.06 33.50 10.07
N GLU A 199 1.53 34.18 9.02
CA GLU A 199 1.41 35.62 8.93
C GLU A 199 -0.07 35.94 8.66
N GLY A 200 -0.79 36.22 9.75
CA GLY A 200 -2.14 36.77 9.69
C GLY A 200 -2.07 38.28 9.69
N VAL A 201 -2.96 38.94 8.97
CA VAL A 201 -3.13 40.39 9.11
C VAL A 201 -4.29 40.60 10.10
N ASP A 202 -4.05 41.31 11.22
CA ASP A 202 -5.14 41.63 12.15
C ASP A 202 -6.18 42.54 11.46
N LEU A 203 -7.34 42.70 12.11
CA LEU A 203 -8.39 43.62 11.65
C LEU A 203 -7.93 45.10 11.53
N ARG A 204 -6.68 45.42 11.90
CA ARG A 204 -6.05 46.73 11.83
C ARG A 204 -4.88 46.77 10.83
N GLY A 205 -4.69 45.74 10.00
CA GLY A 205 -3.67 45.74 8.96
C GLY A 205 -2.26 45.37 9.43
N ARG A 206 -2.06 44.93 10.68
CA ARG A 206 -0.73 44.53 11.18
C ARG A 206 -0.47 43.05 10.93
N VAL A 207 0.73 42.74 10.46
CA VAL A 207 1.25 41.37 10.42
C VAL A 207 1.35 40.85 11.86
N VAL A 208 0.54 39.86 12.18
CA VAL A 208 0.56 39.10 13.41
C VAL A 208 1.10 37.72 13.10
N ARG A 209 2.09 37.28 13.87
CA ARG A 209 2.56 35.91 13.82
C ARG A 209 1.71 35.09 14.78
N VAL A 210 0.86 34.23 14.25
CA VAL A 210 0.16 33.23 15.06
C VAL A 210 1.05 32.00 15.10
N ALA A 211 1.64 31.71 16.27
CA ALA A 211 2.38 30.47 16.46
C ALA A 211 1.44 29.29 16.13
N ALA A 212 1.91 28.35 15.31
CA ALA A 212 1.23 27.07 15.18
C ALA A 212 1.14 26.46 16.59
N ALA A 213 -0.08 26.12 17.03
CA ALA A 213 -0.26 25.43 18.30
C ALA A 213 0.50 24.10 18.20
N GLN A 214 1.67 24.03 18.83
CA GLN A 214 2.29 22.75 19.15
C GLN A 214 1.40 22.14 20.24
N GLU A 215 0.51 21.22 19.86
CA GLU A 215 -0.03 20.28 20.83
C GLU A 215 1.15 19.49 21.37
N ALA A 216 1.64 19.87 22.54
CA ALA A 216 2.59 19.09 23.29
C ALA A 216 1.90 17.79 23.68
N LEU A 217 2.36 16.67 23.11
CA LEU A 217 2.02 15.35 23.65
C LEU A 217 2.58 15.29 25.08
N PRO A 218 1.83 14.72 26.05
CA PRO A 218 2.38 14.50 27.38
C PRO A 218 3.60 13.59 27.26
N ALA A 219 4.65 13.88 28.04
CA ALA A 219 5.82 13.03 28.14
C ALA A 219 5.40 11.60 28.52
N GLU A 220 6.09 10.58 27.99
CA GLU A 220 5.82 9.20 28.36
C GLU A 220 5.89 9.03 29.88
N GLY A 221 4.75 8.76 30.51
CA GLY A 221 4.66 8.49 31.95
C GLY A 221 3.45 9.06 32.68
N ASP A 222 2.68 9.99 32.12
CA ASP A 222 1.68 10.74 32.89
C ASP A 222 0.23 10.60 32.37
N TRP A 223 -0.27 9.36 32.28
CA TRP A 223 -1.69 9.09 32.00
C TRP A 223 -2.48 8.90 33.31
N PRO A 224 -3.54 9.69 33.58
CA PRO A 224 -4.38 9.47 34.75
C PRO A 224 -5.22 8.20 34.60
N ALA A 225 -5.22 7.38 35.66
CA ALA A 225 -5.93 6.12 35.73
C ALA A 225 -7.46 6.28 35.63
N ALA A 226 -8.02 5.67 34.58
CA ALA A 226 -9.36 5.09 34.46
C ALA A 226 -10.57 5.83 35.06
N ALA A 227 -11.45 6.30 34.17
CA ALA A 227 -12.90 6.29 34.40
C ALA A 227 -13.54 5.16 33.55
N ARG A 228 -13.82 4.02 34.20
CA ARG A 228 -14.48 2.83 33.63
C ARG A 228 -15.95 3.09 33.32
N ARG A 229 -16.51 2.51 32.23
CA ARG A 229 -17.92 2.08 32.07
C ARG A 229 -18.05 0.97 31.00
N PRO A 230 -19.12 0.15 31.02
CA PRO A 230 -19.06 -1.31 30.87
C PRO A 230 -19.10 -1.82 29.42
N GLU A 231 -18.56 -3.04 29.24
CA GLU A 231 -18.49 -3.74 27.96
C GLU A 231 -19.86 -4.14 27.40
N PRO A 232 -20.06 -3.99 26.07
CA PRO A 232 -21.01 -4.81 25.34
C PRO A 232 -20.27 -5.98 24.66
N HIS A 233 -20.80 -7.18 24.90
CA HIS A 233 -20.46 -8.42 24.22
C HIS A 233 -20.40 -8.26 22.69
N PHE A 234 -19.31 -8.72 22.07
CA PHE A 234 -19.22 -8.84 20.61
C PHE A 234 -19.12 -10.30 20.19
N VAL A 235 -20.12 -10.76 19.43
CA VAL A 235 -20.06 -11.97 18.60
C VAL A 235 -19.47 -11.53 17.27
N ALA A 236 -18.27 -12.01 16.94
CA ALA A 236 -17.62 -11.71 15.67
C ALA A 236 -18.20 -12.61 14.56
N GLU A 237 -19.16 -12.09 13.79
CA GLU A 237 -19.46 -12.60 12.45
C GLU A 237 -18.48 -11.99 11.45
N TRP A 238 -17.75 -12.85 10.74
CA TRP A 238 -16.86 -12.47 9.64
C TRP A 238 -17.66 -12.35 8.34
N PRO A 239 -17.77 -11.18 7.70
CA PRO A 239 -18.30 -11.13 6.35
C PRO A 239 -17.22 -11.60 5.36
N ALA A 240 -17.51 -12.71 4.68
CA ALA A 240 -16.77 -13.18 3.52
C ALA A 240 -16.70 -12.05 2.47
N THR A 241 -15.50 -11.57 2.17
CA THR A 241 -15.28 -10.59 1.12
C THR A 241 -15.41 -11.29 -0.23
N THR A 242 -16.52 -11.04 -0.91
CA THR A 242 -16.73 -11.44 -2.30
C THR A 242 -15.88 -10.59 -3.23
N TYR A 243 -15.07 -11.26 -4.06
CA TYR A 243 -14.37 -10.67 -5.20
C TYR A 243 -15.40 -10.16 -6.22
N GLY A 244 -15.72 -8.87 -6.16
CA GLY A 244 -16.71 -8.23 -7.02
C GLY A 244 -16.09 -7.60 -8.27
N GLY A 245 -15.91 -8.39 -9.32
CA GLY A 245 -15.75 -7.86 -10.68
C GLY A 245 -17.05 -7.19 -11.15
N ARG A 246 -16.96 -6.00 -11.78
CA ARG A 246 -18.13 -5.36 -12.40
C ARG A 246 -18.58 -6.12 -13.65
N PRO A 247 -19.91 -6.18 -13.93
CA PRO A 247 -20.48 -7.00 -14.99
C PRO A 247 -20.37 -6.28 -16.34
N GLY A 248 -19.74 -6.94 -17.30
CA GLY A 248 -19.64 -6.40 -18.65
C GLY A 248 -18.71 -7.21 -19.53
N ASN A 249 -18.94 -8.52 -19.64
CA ASN A 249 -18.74 -9.28 -20.87
C ASN A 249 -19.30 -10.69 -20.69
N ARG A 250 -20.12 -11.11 -21.64
CA ARG A 250 -20.84 -12.39 -21.66
C ARG A 250 -19.82 -13.54 -21.71
N LEU A 251 -19.69 -14.28 -20.62
CA LEU A 251 -19.10 -15.62 -20.63
C LEU A 251 -20.19 -16.64 -20.98
N CYS A 252 -20.02 -17.31 -22.11
CA CYS A 252 -20.68 -18.58 -22.39
C CYS A 252 -20.25 -19.59 -21.32
N VAL A 253 -21.18 -19.99 -20.45
CA VAL A 253 -20.97 -21.04 -19.46
C VAL A 253 -21.08 -22.40 -20.16
N ALA A 254 -19.96 -23.12 -20.25
CA ALA A 254 -19.98 -24.56 -20.49
C ALA A 254 -20.53 -25.25 -19.23
N ARG A 255 -21.81 -25.59 -19.25
CA ARG A 255 -22.48 -26.29 -18.15
C ARG A 255 -22.02 -27.75 -18.16
N SER A 256 -21.21 -28.12 -17.18
CA SER A 256 -20.95 -29.52 -16.84
C SER A 256 -22.23 -30.13 -16.25
N LEU A 257 -22.96 -30.89 -17.06
CA LEU A 257 -24.07 -31.71 -16.58
C LEU A 257 -23.48 -32.95 -15.89
N ARG A 258 -23.65 -33.03 -14.56
CA ARG A 258 -23.50 -34.28 -13.81
C ARG A 258 -24.60 -35.23 -14.25
N CYS A 259 -24.20 -36.38 -14.78
CA CYS A 259 -25.09 -37.50 -15.06
C CYS A 259 -25.46 -38.15 -13.72
N SER A 260 -26.74 -38.10 -13.34
CA SER A 260 -27.30 -38.94 -12.29
C SER A 260 -27.62 -40.31 -12.91
N MET A 261 -26.88 -41.35 -12.52
CA MET A 261 -27.26 -42.73 -12.79
C MET A 261 -28.35 -43.16 -11.81
N SER A 262 -29.54 -43.48 -12.32
CA SER A 262 -30.49 -44.39 -11.69
C SER A 262 -30.68 -45.56 -12.64
N ALA A 263 -30.38 -46.76 -12.16
CA ALA A 263 -30.36 -47.99 -12.92
C ALA A 263 -31.77 -48.44 -13.32
N ARG A 264 -31.93 -48.87 -14.57
CA ARG A 264 -32.86 -49.95 -14.95
C ARG A 264 -32.53 -50.48 -16.35
N GLY A 265 -32.06 -51.72 -16.40
CA GLY A 265 -32.33 -52.70 -17.47
C GLY A 265 -31.55 -52.59 -18.78
N GLY A 266 -30.77 -53.64 -19.07
CA GLY A 266 -30.78 -54.27 -20.40
C GLY A 266 -29.76 -53.80 -21.44
N GLU A 267 -28.86 -54.74 -21.77
CA GLU A 267 -28.16 -54.91 -23.05
C GLU A 267 -26.96 -54.02 -23.45
N ALA A 268 -25.96 -54.71 -23.98
CA ALA A 268 -24.64 -54.24 -24.36
C ALA A 268 -24.62 -53.70 -25.80
N ALA A 269 -23.82 -52.65 -26.06
CA ALA A 269 -23.33 -52.35 -27.41
C ALA A 269 -21.99 -51.56 -27.36
N SER A 270 -21.06 -52.00 -28.21
CA SER A 270 -19.67 -51.55 -28.41
C SER A 270 -19.48 -50.08 -28.86
N PRO A 271 -18.26 -49.51 -28.72
CA PRO A 271 -17.97 -48.12 -29.03
C PRO A 271 -17.47 -47.95 -30.47
N THR A 272 -18.19 -47.19 -31.30
CA THR A 272 -17.65 -46.66 -32.56
C THR A 272 -18.17 -45.25 -32.84
N ALA A 273 -17.20 -44.38 -33.17
CA ALA A 273 -17.28 -43.09 -33.88
C ALA A 273 -17.28 -41.78 -33.04
N PRO A 274 -16.32 -40.86 -33.32
CA PRO A 274 -16.26 -39.52 -32.76
C PRO A 274 -17.10 -38.53 -33.59
N CYS A 275 -17.75 -37.57 -32.93
CA CYS A 275 -18.39 -36.42 -33.59
C CYS A 275 -17.42 -35.25 -33.71
N SER A 276 -17.35 -34.74 -34.93
CA SER A 276 -16.38 -33.80 -35.50
C SER A 276 -16.58 -32.34 -35.07
N CYS A 277 -15.48 -31.60 -34.87
CA CYS A 277 -15.45 -30.13 -34.88
C CYS A 277 -15.54 -29.57 -36.32
N PRO A 278 -16.20 -28.42 -36.53
CA PRO A 278 -16.14 -27.72 -37.81
C PRO A 278 -14.83 -26.94 -38.00
N ARG A 279 -14.35 -27.00 -39.24
CA ARG A 279 -13.10 -26.47 -39.81
C ARG A 279 -12.86 -24.97 -39.57
N MET A 280 -11.63 -24.61 -39.20
CA MET A 280 -10.97 -23.40 -39.70
C MET A 280 -10.09 -23.79 -40.89
N SER A 281 -10.30 -23.12 -42.02
CA SER A 281 -9.49 -23.25 -43.23
C SER A 281 -8.15 -22.52 -43.05
N CYS A 282 -7.02 -23.23 -43.16
CA CYS A 282 -5.75 -22.62 -43.56
C CYS A 282 -5.59 -22.73 -45.08
N GLY A 283 -5.31 -21.62 -45.74
CA GLY A 283 -4.85 -21.58 -47.12
C GLY A 283 -3.33 -21.80 -47.21
N SER A 284 -2.97 -22.87 -47.93
CA SER A 284 -1.81 -23.07 -48.81
C SER A 284 -0.35 -22.98 -48.28
N THR A 285 0.28 -24.17 -48.28
CA THR A 285 1.62 -24.55 -48.81
C THR A 285 2.87 -23.85 -48.24
N THR A 286 3.88 -24.55 -47.69
CA THR A 286 4.68 -25.60 -48.36
C THR A 286 5.60 -26.29 -47.33
N GLY A 287 5.89 -27.59 -47.50
CA GLY A 287 7.16 -28.17 -47.04
C GLY A 287 7.12 -29.14 -45.86
N CYS A 288 6.65 -30.35 -46.10
CA CYS A 288 6.87 -31.52 -45.25
C CYS A 288 8.31 -32.04 -45.46
N ARG A 289 9.06 -32.33 -44.38
CA ARG A 289 10.00 -33.46 -44.35
C ARG A 289 10.24 -33.95 -42.91
N SER A 290 9.90 -35.21 -42.73
CA SER A 290 10.14 -36.11 -41.61
C SER A 290 11.64 -36.25 -41.27
N THR A 291 12.02 -36.62 -40.05
CA THR A 291 12.18 -38.03 -39.66
C THR A 291 12.39 -38.20 -38.17
N TRP A 292 11.93 -39.36 -37.71
CA TRP A 292 11.96 -39.93 -36.37
C TRP A 292 13.36 -40.26 -35.85
N ARG A 293 13.59 -40.05 -34.55
CA ARG A 293 13.97 -41.08 -33.57
C ARG A 293 13.61 -40.60 -32.16
#